data_AF-A0A914G6W9-F1
#
_entry.id   AF-A0A914G6W9-F1
#
_cell.length_a   1.000
_cell.length_b   1.000
_cell.length_c   1.000
_cell.angle_alpha   90.00
_cell.angle_beta   90.00
_cell.angle_gamma   90.00
#
_symmetry.space_group_name_H-M   'P 1'
#
loop_
_entity.id
_entity.type
_entity.pdbx_description
1 polymer ?
#
loop_
_entity_poly.entity_id
_entity_poly.type
_entity_poly.pdbx_seq_one_letter_code
_entity_poly.pdbx_strand_id
1 'polypeptide(L)'
;MLSRLVRPSSATTACIRSSNNIGRLASASSSSKLQQQQLHRTMATSSKAGEVRVERDTFGELNVPADKYYGAQTARSMQNFKIGGPEERMPLPVIHAFGYLKKAAAMVNQDFGLDAKVAKAIVQAADEVISGKLDDHFPLVVWQTGSGTQSNMNVNEVISNRAIEILGGKLGS
;
A
#
# COMPACT_ATOMS: atom_id res chain seq x y z
N MET A 1 -37.73 -7.61 -55.38
CA MET A 1 -37.12 -6.62 -54.46
C MET A 1 -35.76 -6.25 -55.05
N LEU A 2 -35.64 -5.40 -56.08
CA LEU A 2 -35.64 -3.92 -56.03
C LEU A 2 -34.85 -3.45 -54.78
N SER A 3 -33.66 -2.83 -54.85
CA SER A 3 -33.21 -1.78 -55.77
C SER A 3 -31.66 -1.60 -55.76
N ARG A 4 -31.17 -1.00 -56.85
CA ARG A 4 -29.76 -0.77 -57.23
C ARG A 4 -29.04 0.36 -56.45
N LEU A 5 -27.71 0.23 -56.41
CA LEU A 5 -26.61 1.24 -56.42
C LEU A 5 -26.96 2.72 -56.66
N VAL A 6 -26.27 3.66 -55.97
CA VAL A 6 -25.56 4.87 -56.50
C VAL A 6 -24.66 5.51 -55.40
N ARG A 7 -23.36 5.77 -55.70
CA ARG A 7 -22.45 6.79 -55.08
C ARG A 7 -22.32 7.98 -56.09
N PRO A 8 -21.46 9.01 -55.93
CA PRO A 8 -21.20 10.04 -54.90
C PRO A 8 -21.32 11.50 -55.48
N SER A 9 -21.13 12.59 -54.70
CA SER A 9 -20.85 13.98 -55.20
C SER A 9 -20.37 14.89 -54.04
N SER A 10 -19.09 15.24 -53.89
CA SER A 10 -18.32 16.38 -54.47
C SER A 10 -18.52 17.76 -53.81
N ALA A 11 -17.48 18.18 -53.07
CA ALA A 11 -16.82 19.50 -53.00
C ALA A 11 -17.62 20.82 -53.08
N THR A 12 -17.33 21.75 -52.17
CA THR A 12 -17.05 23.15 -52.53
C THR A 12 -16.08 23.80 -51.53
N THR A 13 -15.00 24.34 -52.09
CA THR A 13 -13.94 25.18 -51.52
C THR A 13 -14.43 26.62 -51.34
N ALA A 14 -14.00 27.32 -50.28
CA ALA A 14 -13.81 28.78 -50.32
C ALA A 14 -12.73 29.23 -49.32
N CYS A 15 -11.91 30.17 -49.77
CA CYS A 15 -10.58 30.51 -49.27
C CYS A 15 -10.53 31.99 -48.83
N ILE A 16 -9.64 32.30 -47.88
CA ILE A 16 -8.86 33.54 -47.68
C ILE A 16 -9.55 34.80 -47.08
N ARG A 17 -8.97 35.30 -45.97
CA ARG A 17 -8.30 36.63 -45.78
C ARG A 17 -7.94 36.77 -44.28
N SER A 18 -6.68 36.62 -43.85
CA SER A 18 -5.59 37.61 -43.77
C SER A 18 -6.02 39.00 -43.24
N SER A 19 -5.57 39.35 -42.02
CA SER A 19 -4.75 40.55 -41.75
C SER A 19 -4.31 40.64 -40.28
N ASN A 20 -3.02 40.96 -40.10
CA ASN A 20 -2.33 41.35 -38.87
C ASN A 20 -2.96 42.59 -38.18
N ASN A 21 -2.82 42.76 -36.85
CA ASN A 21 -1.75 43.59 -36.23
C ASN A 21 -2.03 43.96 -34.74
N ILE A 22 -1.07 43.60 -33.88
CA ILE A 22 -0.44 44.35 -32.76
C ILE A 22 -1.27 45.37 -31.92
N GLY A 23 -1.53 44.98 -30.66
CA GLY A 23 -1.01 45.61 -29.42
C GLY A 23 -1.63 46.89 -28.84
N ARG A 24 -2.12 46.83 -27.58
CA ARG A 24 -1.80 47.77 -26.48
C ARG A 24 -2.42 47.39 -25.13
N LEU A 25 -1.70 47.74 -24.05
CA LEU A 25 -1.97 47.51 -22.62
C LEU A 25 -3.15 48.30 -22.02
N ALA A 26 -3.80 47.72 -20.98
CA ALA A 26 -4.37 48.40 -19.79
C ALA A 26 -4.96 47.32 -18.83
N SER A 27 -4.29 46.95 -17.71
CA SER A 27 -4.51 47.41 -16.32
C SER A 27 -5.90 47.16 -15.69
N ALA A 28 -5.96 46.27 -14.69
CA ALA A 28 -6.79 46.31 -13.46
C ALA A 28 -6.74 44.93 -12.77
N SER A 29 -5.77 44.66 -11.89
CA SER A 29 -5.81 44.87 -10.42
C SER A 29 -6.80 43.99 -9.65
N SER A 30 -6.21 43.08 -8.87
CA SER A 30 -6.61 42.67 -7.51
C SER A 30 -7.77 41.70 -7.34
N SER A 31 -7.47 40.39 -7.29
CA SER A 31 -8.27 39.37 -6.55
C SER A 31 -7.57 38.01 -6.34
N SER A 32 -6.27 37.84 -6.62
CA SER A 32 -5.65 36.50 -6.62
C SER A 32 -5.07 36.02 -5.28
N LYS A 33 -4.96 36.88 -4.26
CA LYS A 33 -4.23 36.51 -3.02
C LYS A 33 -5.08 35.75 -1.99
N LEU A 34 -6.41 35.89 -2.00
CA LEU A 34 -7.28 35.21 -1.03
C LEU A 34 -7.68 33.79 -1.47
N GLN A 35 -7.69 33.51 -2.78
CA GLN A 35 -8.06 32.18 -3.29
C GLN A 35 -6.91 31.17 -3.26
N GLN A 36 -5.65 31.63 -3.21
CA GLN A 36 -4.48 30.75 -3.11
C GLN A 36 -4.16 30.29 -1.68
N GLN A 37 -4.68 30.96 -0.65
CA GLN A 37 -4.43 30.58 0.75
C GLN A 37 -5.32 29.44 1.25
N GLN A 38 -6.43 29.14 0.58
CA GLN A 38 -7.38 28.10 1.02
C GLN A 38 -7.13 26.70 0.45
N LEU A 39 -6.23 26.53 -0.54
CA LEU A 39 -5.90 25.19 -1.07
C LEU A 39 -4.80 24.46 -0.28
N HIS A 40 -4.11 25.13 0.64
CA HIS A 40 -2.97 24.54 1.37
C HIS A 40 -3.33 23.89 2.71
N ARG A 41 -4.61 23.88 3.12
CA ARG A 41 -5.01 23.47 4.48
C ARG A 41 -5.82 22.17 4.58
N THR A 42 -5.72 21.28 3.59
CA THR A 42 -6.43 20.00 3.65
C THR A 42 -5.61 18.85 3.04
N MET A 43 -4.42 18.59 3.59
CA MET A 43 -3.81 17.25 3.53
C MET A 43 -3.03 16.99 4.83
N ALA A 44 -3.73 16.43 5.80
CA ALA A 44 -3.11 15.79 6.96
C ALA A 44 -2.64 14.38 6.56
N THR A 45 -1.47 14.02 7.09
CA THR A 45 -0.79 12.70 7.07
C THR A 45 -0.30 12.19 5.71
N SER A 46 0.80 12.76 5.21
CA SER A 46 1.69 12.07 4.28
C SER A 46 2.60 11.13 5.09
N SER A 47 2.43 9.82 4.93
CA SER A 47 3.43 8.83 5.37
C SER A 47 4.78 9.15 4.69
N LYS A 48 5.86 9.19 5.47
CA LYS A 48 7.18 9.61 4.99
C LYS A 48 7.85 8.45 4.23
N ALA A 49 7.55 8.32 2.95
CA ALA A 49 8.18 7.33 2.08
C ALA A 49 9.70 7.59 2.04
N GLY A 50 10.50 6.62 2.51
CA GLY A 50 11.97 6.67 2.48
C GLY A 50 12.67 6.63 3.84
N GLU A 51 11.95 6.71 4.96
CA GLU A 51 12.55 6.41 6.27
C GLU A 51 12.75 4.90 6.44
N VAL A 52 13.92 4.51 6.94
CA VAL A 52 14.25 3.13 7.28
C VAL A 52 14.44 3.01 8.79
N ARG A 53 14.01 1.88 9.35
CA ARG A 53 14.35 1.48 10.71
C ARG A 53 15.32 0.31 10.67
N VAL A 54 16.24 0.28 11.62
CA VAL A 54 17.19 -0.82 11.76
C VAL A 54 16.62 -1.81 12.75
N GLU A 55 16.41 -3.04 12.30
CA GLU A 55 16.04 -4.17 13.16
C GLU A 55 17.18 -5.20 13.15
N ARG A 56 17.26 -6.03 14.18
CA ARG A 56 18.32 -7.04 14.32
C ARG A 56 17.73 -8.44 14.34
N ASP A 57 18.27 -9.32 13.51
CA ASP A 57 18.08 -10.76 13.57
C ASP A 57 19.35 -11.46 14.09
N THR A 58 19.38 -12.79 14.08
CA THR A 58 20.55 -13.58 14.51
C THR A 58 21.77 -13.45 13.59
N PHE A 59 21.57 -13.04 12.34
CA PHE A 59 22.61 -12.84 11.34
C PHE A 59 23.13 -11.41 11.27
N GLY A 60 22.42 -10.46 11.89
CA GLY A 60 22.87 -9.08 12.07
C GLY A 60 21.76 -8.05 11.90
N GLU A 61 22.17 -6.82 11.65
CA GLU A 61 21.25 -5.71 11.43
C GLU A 61 20.70 -5.71 10.00
N LEU A 62 19.47 -5.24 9.84
CA LEU A 62 18.79 -5.11 8.57
C LEU A 62 17.94 -3.85 8.51
N ASN A 63 18.02 -3.16 7.37
CA ASN A 63 17.20 -1.99 7.11
C ASN A 63 15.81 -2.43 6.66
N VAL A 64 14.78 -1.97 7.36
CA VAL A 64 13.38 -2.24 7.07
C VAL A 64 12.65 -0.91 6.82
N PRO A 65 11.81 -0.78 5.79
CA PRO A 65 11.07 0.47 5.53
C PRO A 65 10.16 0.84 6.72
N ALA A 66 10.26 2.07 7.22
CA ALA A 66 9.53 2.52 8.42
C ALA A 66 8.00 2.50 8.25
N ASP A 67 7.52 2.55 7.02
CA ASP A 67 6.10 2.47 6.62
C ASP A 67 5.55 1.03 6.53
N LYS A 68 6.37 0.01 6.77
CA LYS A 68 5.98 -1.40 6.68
C LYS A 68 5.98 -2.10 8.03
N TYR A 69 4.91 -2.84 8.33
CA TYR A 69 4.77 -3.61 9.57
C TYR A 69 5.56 -4.93 9.61
N TYR A 70 6.06 -5.46 8.49
CA TYR A 70 6.94 -6.64 8.52
C TYR A 70 8.32 -6.25 9.04
N GLY A 71 9.08 -7.19 9.60
CA GLY A 71 10.35 -6.93 10.29
C GLY A 71 11.58 -7.51 9.59
N ALA A 72 12.66 -7.68 10.35
CA ALA A 72 13.96 -8.17 9.87
C ALA A 72 13.88 -9.55 9.21
N GLN A 73 13.08 -10.50 9.73
CA GLN A 73 13.03 -11.85 9.17
C GLN A 73 12.35 -11.87 7.80
N THR A 74 11.29 -11.08 7.63
CA THR A 74 10.67 -10.89 6.31
C THR A 74 11.63 -10.22 5.34
N ALA A 75 12.29 -9.14 5.76
CA ALA A 75 13.26 -8.44 4.91
C ALA A 75 14.44 -9.35 4.51
N ARG A 76 14.91 -10.23 5.40
CA ARG A 76 15.92 -11.26 5.10
C ARG A 76 15.40 -12.26 4.06
N SER A 77 14.16 -12.72 4.25
CA SER A 77 13.53 -13.69 3.35
C SER A 77 13.36 -13.12 1.94
N MET A 78 13.01 -11.84 1.80
CA MET A 78 12.97 -11.16 0.51
C MET A 78 14.35 -11.08 -0.17
N GLN A 79 15.44 -11.01 0.59
CA GLN A 79 16.79 -11.01 0.03
C GLN A 79 17.20 -12.40 -0.49
N ASN A 80 16.73 -13.45 0.19
CA ASN A 80 17.07 -14.85 -0.12
C ASN A 80 16.20 -15.45 -1.23
N PHE A 81 14.92 -15.08 -1.31
CA PHE A 81 13.95 -15.67 -2.23
C PHE A 81 13.39 -14.60 -3.18
N LYS A 82 13.98 -14.49 -4.37
CA LYS A 82 13.65 -13.47 -5.40
C LYS A 82 13.09 -14.07 -6.70
N ILE A 83 12.57 -15.29 -6.63
CA ILE A 83 12.12 -16.05 -7.80
C ILE A 83 10.71 -15.57 -8.18
N GLY A 84 10.49 -15.26 -9.45
CA GLY A 84 9.15 -15.00 -9.99
C GLY A 84 8.62 -13.56 -9.88
N GLY A 85 9.24 -12.72 -9.06
CA GLY A 85 8.84 -11.31 -8.93
C GLY A 85 7.48 -11.11 -8.24
N PRO A 86 6.84 -9.94 -8.41
CA PRO A 86 5.60 -9.59 -7.70
C PRO A 86 4.39 -10.47 -8.05
N GLU A 87 4.38 -11.11 -9.23
CA GLU A 87 3.29 -11.97 -9.68
C GLU A 87 3.24 -13.29 -8.90
N GLU A 88 4.40 -13.76 -8.42
CA GLU A 88 4.56 -15.00 -7.66
C GLU A 88 4.47 -14.77 -6.14
N ARG A 89 3.85 -13.67 -5.70
CA ARG A 89 3.59 -13.41 -4.28
C ARG A 89 2.70 -14.48 -3.67
N MET A 90 2.86 -14.71 -2.37
CA MET A 90 1.99 -15.60 -1.62
C MET A 90 0.52 -15.18 -1.83
N PRO A 91 -0.37 -16.10 -2.25
CA PRO A 91 -1.76 -15.74 -2.51
C PRO A 91 -2.43 -15.14 -1.28
N LEU A 92 -3.13 -14.01 -1.47
CA LEU A 92 -3.84 -13.32 -0.39
C LEU A 92 -4.78 -14.22 0.43
N PRO A 93 -5.52 -15.19 -0.17
CA PRO A 93 -6.32 -16.12 0.62
C PRO A 93 -5.53 -16.91 1.67
N VAL A 94 -4.26 -17.24 1.40
CA VAL A 94 -3.37 -17.91 2.36
C VAL A 94 -3.01 -16.96 3.50
N ILE A 95 -2.72 -15.70 3.19
CA ILE A 95 -2.44 -14.65 4.18
C ILE A 95 -3.65 -14.39 5.08
N HIS A 96 -4.85 -14.28 4.50
CA HIS A 96 -6.08 -14.11 5.26
C HIS A 96 -6.38 -15.33 6.15
N ALA A 97 -6.10 -16.55 5.65
CA ALA A 97 -6.19 -17.77 6.45
C ALA A 97 -5.23 -17.76 7.65
N PHE A 98 -4.00 -17.25 7.48
CA PHE A 98 -3.10 -17.02 8.61
C PHE A 98 -3.68 -16.02 9.62
N GLY A 99 -4.38 -14.97 9.16
CA GLY A 99 -5.12 -14.06 10.03
C GLY A 99 -6.11 -14.79 10.93
N TYR A 100 -6.95 -15.67 10.38
CA TYR A 100 -7.87 -16.51 11.16
C TYR A 100 -7.14 -17.40 12.16
N LEU A 101 -6.06 -18.06 11.73
CA LEU A 101 -5.24 -18.93 12.58
C LEU A 101 -4.67 -18.17 13.78
N LYS A 102 -4.08 -17.00 13.55
CA LYS A 102 -3.45 -16.19 14.61
C LYS A 102 -4.47 -15.58 15.55
N LYS A 103 -5.64 -15.18 15.03
CA LYS A 103 -6.79 -14.77 15.85
C LYS A 103 -7.23 -15.88 16.80
N ALA A 104 -7.48 -17.07 16.27
CA ALA A 104 -7.88 -18.23 17.08
C ALA A 104 -6.81 -18.57 18.14
N ALA A 105 -5.54 -18.58 17.76
CA ALA A 105 -4.43 -18.83 18.68
C ALA A 105 -4.36 -17.79 19.81
N ALA A 106 -4.54 -16.50 19.51
CA ALA A 106 -4.54 -15.43 20.51
C ALA A 106 -5.70 -15.56 21.50
N MET A 107 -6.89 -15.90 21.00
CA MET A 107 -8.07 -16.13 21.85
C MET A 107 -7.85 -17.31 22.79
N VAL A 108 -7.36 -18.44 22.27
CA VAL A 108 -7.07 -19.63 23.09
C VAL A 108 -5.95 -19.35 24.09
N ASN A 109 -4.86 -18.69 23.67
CA ASN A 109 -3.74 -18.40 24.56
C ASN A 109 -4.10 -17.44 25.71
N GLN A 110 -5.15 -16.62 25.56
CA GLN A 110 -5.67 -15.82 26.65
C GLN A 110 -6.10 -16.69 27.84
N ASP A 111 -6.72 -17.85 27.56
CA ASP A 111 -7.13 -18.82 28.58
C ASP A 111 -5.94 -19.55 29.22
N PHE A 112 -4.77 -19.55 28.56
CA PHE A 112 -3.53 -20.17 29.02
C PHE A 112 -2.49 -19.16 29.55
N GLY A 113 -2.89 -17.91 29.83
CA GLY A 113 -2.06 -16.93 30.53
C GLY A 113 -1.46 -15.81 29.67
N LEU A 114 -1.88 -15.67 28.41
CA LEU A 114 -1.59 -14.47 27.63
C LEU A 114 -2.35 -13.27 28.22
N ASP A 115 -1.67 -12.14 28.40
CA ASP A 115 -2.28 -10.90 28.89
C ASP A 115 -3.48 -10.50 28.01
N ALA A 116 -4.59 -10.15 28.65
CA ALA A 116 -5.84 -9.87 27.96
C ALA A 116 -5.77 -8.60 27.08
N LYS A 117 -4.94 -7.62 27.44
CA LYS A 117 -4.74 -6.40 26.64
C LYS A 117 -3.95 -6.74 25.38
N VAL A 118 -2.91 -7.54 25.50
CA VAL A 118 -2.11 -8.06 24.37
C VAL A 118 -2.95 -8.94 23.46
N ALA A 119 -3.70 -9.89 24.02
CA ALA A 119 -4.57 -10.78 23.26
C ALA A 119 -5.60 -10.00 22.43
N LYS A 120 -6.26 -8.99 23.01
CA LYS A 120 -7.21 -8.11 22.31
C LYS A 120 -6.55 -7.34 21.16
N ALA A 121 -5.35 -6.80 21.37
CA ALA A 121 -4.62 -6.09 20.33
C ALA A 121 -4.21 -7.03 19.17
N ILE A 122 -3.78 -8.25 19.48
CA ILE A 122 -3.47 -9.28 18.48
C ILE A 122 -4.72 -9.68 17.69
N VAL A 123 -5.85 -9.90 18.37
CA VAL A 123 -7.13 -10.22 17.72
C VAL A 123 -7.56 -9.12 16.77
N GLN A 124 -7.47 -7.85 17.20
CA GLN A 124 -7.78 -6.71 16.34
C GLN A 124 -6.85 -6.62 15.14
N ALA A 125 -5.54 -6.76 15.32
CA ALA A 125 -4.57 -6.77 14.23
C ALA A 125 -4.81 -7.94 13.26
N ALA A 126 -5.18 -9.12 13.75
CA ALA A 126 -5.52 -10.27 12.94
C ALA A 126 -6.81 -10.03 12.13
N ASP A 127 -7.81 -9.34 12.68
CA ASP A 127 -9.01 -8.93 11.94
C ASP A 127 -8.69 -7.94 10.80
N GLU A 128 -7.69 -7.09 10.97
CA GLU A 128 -7.20 -6.22 9.90
C GLU A 128 -6.49 -7.00 8.78
N VAL A 129 -5.76 -8.07 9.11
CA VAL A 129 -5.23 -9.01 8.11
C VAL A 129 -6.36 -9.73 7.37
N ILE A 130 -7.35 -10.27 8.09
CA ILE A 130 -8.50 -10.99 7.50
C ILE A 130 -9.29 -10.10 6.55
N SER A 131 -9.46 -8.81 6.88
CA SER A 131 -10.21 -7.85 6.07
C SER A 131 -9.40 -7.28 4.89
N GLY A 132 -8.15 -7.68 4.71
CA GLY A 132 -7.29 -7.23 3.62
C GLY A 132 -6.69 -5.82 3.79
N LYS A 133 -6.86 -5.19 4.95
CA LYS A 133 -6.32 -3.83 5.20
C LYS A 133 -4.79 -3.77 5.19
N LEU A 134 -4.14 -4.92 5.39
CA LEU A 134 -2.70 -5.04 5.55
C LEU A 134 -2.03 -5.81 4.40
N ASP A 135 -2.71 -6.04 3.28
CA ASP A 135 -2.22 -6.87 2.17
C ASP A 135 -0.86 -6.39 1.61
N ASP A 136 -0.61 -5.08 1.64
CA ASP A 136 0.65 -4.47 1.20
C ASP A 136 1.87 -4.75 2.10
N HIS A 137 1.69 -5.46 3.22
CA HIS A 137 2.74 -5.83 4.16
C HIS A 137 3.19 -7.29 4.03
N PHE A 138 2.75 -7.99 2.97
CA PHE A 138 3.10 -9.38 2.69
C PHE A 138 3.84 -9.53 1.35
N PRO A 139 5.13 -9.16 1.29
CA PRO A 139 5.89 -9.12 0.04
C PRO A 139 6.48 -10.48 -0.40
N LEU A 140 6.36 -11.52 0.41
CA LEU A 140 7.03 -12.81 0.17
C LEU A 140 6.39 -13.59 -0.98
N VAL A 141 7.25 -14.34 -1.69
CA VAL A 141 6.86 -15.18 -2.83
C VAL A 141 6.52 -16.60 -2.41
N VAL A 142 5.77 -17.31 -3.26
CA VAL A 142 5.45 -18.73 -3.10
C VAL A 142 6.72 -19.59 -3.05
N TRP A 143 7.74 -19.20 -3.82
CA TRP A 143 9.02 -19.89 -3.97
C TRP A 143 9.98 -19.61 -2.79
N GLN A 144 9.56 -19.95 -1.58
CA GLN A 144 10.33 -19.84 -0.33
C GLN A 144 10.62 -21.25 0.25
N THR A 145 10.95 -21.39 1.55
CA THR A 145 11.14 -22.73 2.13
C THR A 145 9.84 -23.52 2.13
N GLY A 146 9.91 -24.82 1.79
CA GLY A 146 8.72 -25.68 1.63
C GLY A 146 7.86 -25.85 2.89
N SER A 147 8.37 -25.52 4.08
CA SER A 147 7.60 -25.51 5.34
C SER A 147 6.66 -24.30 5.50
N GLY A 148 6.82 -23.25 4.70
CA GLY A 148 6.07 -22.00 4.85
C GLY A 148 6.49 -21.13 6.05
N THR A 149 7.66 -21.42 6.65
CA THR A 149 8.13 -20.71 7.85
C THR A 149 8.26 -19.20 7.66
N GLN A 150 8.71 -18.72 6.49
CA GLN A 150 8.90 -17.29 6.27
C GLN A 150 7.54 -16.57 6.17
N SER A 151 6.53 -17.15 5.52
CA SER A 151 5.16 -16.57 5.55
C SER A 151 4.57 -16.54 6.95
N ASN A 152 4.77 -17.60 7.75
CA ASN A 152 4.33 -17.60 9.15
C ASN A 152 5.01 -16.48 9.95
N MET A 153 6.31 -16.27 9.78
CA MET A 153 7.03 -15.20 10.46
C MET A 153 6.66 -13.81 9.94
N ASN A 154 6.40 -13.65 8.65
CA ASN A 154 5.90 -12.39 8.09
C ASN A 154 4.57 -12.00 8.71
N VAL A 155 3.63 -12.95 8.86
CA VAL A 155 2.37 -12.68 9.55
C VAL A 155 2.58 -12.34 11.03
N ASN A 156 3.46 -13.06 11.73
CA ASN A 156 3.77 -12.75 13.12
C ASN A 156 4.33 -11.32 13.28
N GLU A 157 5.29 -10.92 12.44
CA GLU A 157 5.89 -9.58 12.47
C GLU A 157 4.85 -8.49 12.19
N VAL A 158 4.01 -8.67 11.16
CA VAL A 158 2.95 -7.71 10.81
C VAL A 158 1.92 -7.56 11.93
N ILE A 159 1.42 -8.68 12.47
CA ILE A 159 0.44 -8.66 13.55
C ILE A 159 1.05 -8.07 14.82
N SER A 160 2.30 -8.42 15.14
CA SER A 160 3.00 -7.89 16.32
C SER A 160 3.15 -6.38 16.24
N ASN A 161 3.69 -5.86 15.14
CA ASN A 161 3.89 -4.43 14.98
C ASN A 161 2.57 -3.66 14.92
N ARG A 162 1.53 -4.23 14.32
CA ARG A 162 0.20 -3.62 14.33
C ARG A 162 -0.43 -3.62 15.73
N ALA A 163 -0.27 -4.70 16.49
CA ALA A 163 -0.73 -4.77 17.87
C ALA A 163 0.01 -3.75 18.76
N ILE A 164 1.32 -3.58 18.57
CA ILE A 164 2.12 -2.56 19.27
C ILE A 164 1.57 -1.16 18.98
N GLU A 165 1.27 -0.85 17.71
CA GLU A 165 0.70 0.45 17.34
C GLU A 165 -0.68 0.68 17.97
N ILE A 166 -1.55 -0.34 17.98
CA ILE A 166 -2.87 -0.29 18.66
C ILE A 166 -2.69 0.03 20.16
N LEU A 167 -1.61 -0.47 20.78
CA LEU A 167 -1.28 -0.24 22.17
C LEU A 167 -0.55 1.10 22.42
N GLY A 168 -0.27 1.88 21.37
CA GLY A 168 0.45 3.16 21.45
C GLY A 168 1.97 3.02 21.59
N GLY A 169 2.53 1.85 21.29
CA GLY A 169 3.97 1.60 21.29
C GLY A 169 4.67 2.02 20.00
N LYS A 170 5.98 1.74 19.93
CA LYS A 170 6.82 2.05 18.78
C LYS A 170 7.07 0.77 17.96
N LEU A 171 6.87 0.82 16.63
CA LEU A 171 7.14 -0.32 15.75
C LEU A 171 8.57 -0.86 15.92
N GLY A 172 8.70 -2.19 15.92
CA GLY A 172 9.98 -2.91 16.06
C GLY A 172 10.50 -3.00 17.50
N SER A 173 9.66 -2.72 18.51
CA SER A 173 10.00 -2.83 19.94
C SER A 173 9.73 -4.21 20.53
#